data_AF-A0A1Z8SMA1-F1
#
_entry.id   AF-A0A1Z8SMA1-F1
#
_cell.length_a   1.000
_cell.length_b   1.000
_cell.length_c   1.000
_cell.angle_alpha   90.00
_cell.angle_beta   90.00
_cell.angle_gamma   90.00
#
_symmetry.space_group_name_H-M   'P 1'
#
loop_
_entity.id
_entity.type
_entity.pdbx_description
1 polymer ?
#
loop_
_entity_poly.entity_id
_entity_poly.type
_entity_poly.pdbx_seq_one_letter_code
_entity_poly.pdbx_strand_id
1 'polypeptide(L)'
;MISLLDQHVDSNQRQSQVVSRIRDFLQTGQYLDEAPEAVLRDLDELWDRIQRAQVKGLKNVRLSRNLHRVARARALGKFIAPTLDHI
;
A
#
# COMPACT_ATOMS: atom_id res chain seq x y z
N MET A 1 -21.22 -17.16 15.72
CA MET A 1 -21.26 -17.09 14.24
C MET A 1 -20.96 -15.65 13.87
N ILE A 2 -19.71 -15.32 13.50
CA ILE A 2 -19.34 -13.94 13.14
C ILE A 2 -19.80 -13.74 11.70
N SER A 3 -20.72 -12.80 11.51
CA SER A 3 -21.38 -12.56 10.22
C SER A 3 -20.36 -12.09 9.19
N LEU A 4 -20.36 -12.68 7.99
CA LEU A 4 -19.52 -12.26 6.85
C LEU A 4 -19.69 -10.77 6.50
N LEU A 5 -20.85 -10.19 6.86
CA LEU A 5 -21.13 -8.76 6.77
C LEU A 5 -20.27 -7.92 7.71
N ASP A 6 -20.03 -8.39 8.94
CA ASP A 6 -19.27 -7.68 9.97
C ASP A 6 -17.78 -7.59 9.58
N GLN A 7 -17.22 -8.68 9.05
CA GLN A 7 -15.85 -8.72 8.52
C GLN A 7 -15.65 -7.78 7.32
N HIS A 8 -16.69 -7.59 6.50
CA HIS A 8 -16.62 -6.74 5.31
C HIS A 8 -16.68 -5.24 5.67
N VAL A 9 -17.45 -4.89 6.71
CA VAL A 9 -17.51 -3.52 7.25
C VAL A 9 -16.19 -3.16 7.93
N ASP A 10 -15.63 -4.05 8.74
CA ASP A 10 -14.32 -3.88 9.39
C ASP A 10 -13.19 -3.73 8.34
N SER A 11 -13.22 -4.53 7.27
CA SER A 11 -12.25 -4.46 6.18
C SER A 11 -12.30 -3.13 5.42
N ASN A 12 -13.51 -2.59 5.22
CA ASN A 12 -13.70 -1.28 4.58
C ASN A 12 -13.28 -0.12 5.49
N GLN A 13 -13.57 -0.18 6.79
CA GLN A 13 -13.13 0.84 7.75
C GLN A 13 -11.60 0.87 7.88
N ARG A 14 -10.96 -0.29 8.02
CA ARG A 14 -9.50 -0.38 8.04
C ARG A 14 -8.87 0.13 6.76
N GLN A 15 -9.45 -0.19 5.60
CA GLN A 15 -8.96 0.30 4.32
C GLN A 15 -9.10 1.84 4.22
N SER A 16 -10.20 2.40 4.70
CA SER A 16 -10.38 3.85 4.75
C SER A 16 -9.33 4.52 5.64
N GLN A 17 -9.01 3.94 6.80
CA GLN A 17 -7.97 4.43 7.70
C GLN A 17 -6.57 4.36 7.09
N VAL A 18 -6.22 3.26 6.44
CA VAL A 18 -4.95 3.08 5.71
C VAL A 18 -4.78 4.15 4.64
N VAL A 19 -5.83 4.35 3.82
CA VAL A 19 -5.81 5.39 2.76
C VAL A 19 -5.75 6.79 3.36
N SER A 20 -6.44 7.04 4.48
CA SER A 20 -6.37 8.33 5.18
C SER A 20 -4.96 8.61 5.67
N ARG A 21 -4.31 7.68 6.39
CA ARG A 21 -2.95 7.88 6.91
C ARG A 21 -1.93 8.16 5.81
N ILE A 22 -2.02 7.45 4.69
CA ILE A 22 -1.16 7.70 3.53
C ILE A 22 -1.44 9.10 2.96
N ARG A 23 -2.71 9.50 2.84
CA ARG A 23 -3.09 10.83 2.33
C ARG A 23 -2.62 11.94 3.26
N ASP A 24 -2.85 11.80 4.56
CA ASP A 24 -2.48 12.77 5.58
C ASP A 24 -0.96 12.97 5.60
N PHE A 25 -0.19 11.88 5.47
CA PHE A 25 1.25 11.97 5.31
C PHE A 25 1.65 12.67 4.00
N LEU A 26 1.02 12.34 2.87
CA LEU A 26 1.34 13.01 1.60
C LEU A 26 1.04 14.52 1.61
N GLN A 27 0.08 14.94 2.43
CA GLN A 27 -0.25 16.36 2.63
C GLN A 27 0.81 17.12 3.42
N THR A 28 1.66 16.45 4.20
CA THR A 28 2.77 17.12 4.90
C THR A 28 3.86 17.60 3.95
N GLY A 29 3.87 17.11 2.70
CA GLY A 29 4.89 17.42 1.70
C GLY A 29 6.24 16.76 1.98
N GLN A 30 6.33 15.91 3.00
CA GLN A 30 7.55 15.18 3.35
C GLN A 30 7.86 14.09 2.31
N TYR A 31 9.14 13.80 2.17
CA TYR A 31 9.59 12.69 1.33
C TYR A 31 9.13 11.36 1.94
N LEU A 32 8.70 10.45 1.06
CA LEU A 32 8.29 9.11 1.47
C LEU A 32 9.43 8.31 2.12
N ASP A 33 10.68 8.68 1.88
CA ASP A 33 11.84 8.07 2.55
C ASP A 33 11.91 8.42 4.04
N GLU A 34 11.30 9.55 4.45
CA GLU A 34 11.16 9.97 5.85
C GLU A 34 9.83 9.54 6.46
N ALA A 35 9.02 8.78 5.71
CA ALA A 35 7.72 8.35 6.19
C ALA A 35 7.85 7.41 7.39
N PRO A 36 6.96 7.54 8.39
CA PRO A 36 6.87 6.58 9.47
C PRO A 36 6.69 5.16 8.92
N GLU A 37 7.31 4.17 9.57
CA GLU A 37 7.22 2.77 9.16
C GLU A 37 5.77 2.29 9.00
N ALA A 38 4.85 2.80 9.84
CA ALA A 38 3.43 2.53 9.74
C ALA A 38 2.84 2.97 8.38
N VAL A 39 3.20 4.16 7.89
CA VAL A 39 2.74 4.68 6.59
C VAL A 39 3.33 3.87 5.44
N LEU A 40 4.60 3.47 5.56
CA LEU A 40 5.28 2.64 4.58
C LEU A 40 4.65 1.23 4.49
N ARG A 41 4.30 0.64 5.63
CA ARG A 41 3.61 -0.64 5.70
C ARG A 41 2.20 -0.55 5.10
N ASP A 42 1.48 0.51 5.43
CA ASP A 42 0.15 0.80 4.88
C ASP A 42 0.21 0.95 3.34
N LEU A 43 1.26 1.62 2.83
CA LEU A 43 1.53 1.77 1.40
C LEU A 43 1.82 0.43 0.71
N ASP A 44 2.64 -0.41 1.34
CA ASP A 44 2.98 -1.74 0.83
C ASP A 44 1.73 -2.63 0.75
N GLU A 45 0.88 -2.61 1.79
CA GLU A 45 -0.38 -3.37 1.80
C GLU A 45 -1.34 -2.90 0.69
N LEU A 46 -1.44 -1.57 0.50
CA LEU A 46 -2.25 -1.00 -0.56
C LEU A 46 -1.74 -1.41 -1.95
N TRP A 47 -0.42 -1.43 -2.14
CA TRP A 47 0.21 -1.89 -3.38
C TRP A 47 -0.13 -3.35 -3.69
N ASP A 48 0.02 -4.25 -2.72
CA ASP A 48 -0.29 -5.67 -2.90
C ASP A 48 -1.76 -5.94 -3.21
N ARG A 49 -2.67 -5.16 -2.61
CA ARG A 49 -4.10 -5.24 -2.93
C ARG A 49 -4.37 -4.82 -4.37
N ILE A 50 -3.72 -3.75 -4.85
CA ILE A 50 -3.87 -3.26 -6.22
C ILE A 50 -3.30 -4.25 -7.22
N GLN A 51 -2.13 -4.82 -6.95
CA GLN A 51 -1.55 -5.89 -7.78
C GLN A 51 -2.51 -7.09 -7.87
N ARG A 52 -3.05 -7.55 -6.74
CA ARG A 52 -4.04 -8.64 -6.72
C ARG A 52 -5.32 -8.28 -7.50
N ALA A 53 -5.79 -7.05 -7.39
CA ALA A 53 -6.96 -6.58 -8.13
C ALA A 53 -6.70 -6.54 -9.65
N GLN A 54 -5.51 -6.07 -10.07
CA GLN A 54 -5.11 -6.04 -11.46
C GLN A 54 -4.96 -7.44 -12.07
N VAL A 55 -4.38 -8.39 -11.34
CA VAL A 55 -4.30 -9.81 -11.74
C VAL A 55 -5.70 -10.40 -11.93
N LYS A 56 -6.67 -10.00 -11.11
CA LYS A 56 -8.08 -10.38 -11.25
C LYS A 56 -8.84 -9.64 -12.36
N GLY A 57 -8.16 -8.80 -13.14
CA GLY A 57 -8.74 -8.05 -14.26
C GLY A 57 -9.49 -6.78 -13.88
N LEU A 58 -9.39 -6.30 -12.63
CA LEU A 58 -10.02 -5.05 -12.20
C LEU A 58 -9.20 -3.86 -12.69
N LYS A 59 -9.66 -3.20 -13.76
CA LYS A 59 -8.96 -2.09 -14.43
C LYS A 59 -9.12 -0.72 -13.77
N ASN A 60 -10.07 -0.58 -12.85
CA ASN A 60 -10.41 0.71 -12.22
C ASN A 60 -9.66 0.98 -10.90
N VAL A 61 -8.78 0.08 -10.47
CA VAL A 61 -8.04 0.23 -9.21
C VAL A 61 -6.60 0.64 -9.52
N ARG A 62 -6.25 1.90 -9.27
CA ARG A 62 -4.91 2.43 -9.51
C ARG A 62 -4.53 3.47 -8.47
N LEU A 63 -3.27 3.46 -8.05
CA LEU A 63 -2.67 4.55 -7.30
C LEU A 63 -2.47 5.78 -8.19
N SER A 64 -2.34 6.96 -7.56
CA SER A 64 -1.80 8.13 -8.25
C SER A 64 -0.39 7.82 -8.80
N ARG A 65 0.02 8.51 -9.85
CA ARG A 65 1.28 8.23 -10.57
C ARG A 65 2.51 8.24 -9.65
N ASN A 66 2.56 9.19 -8.71
CA ASN A 66 3.69 9.34 -7.79
C ASN A 66 3.72 8.22 -6.74
N LEU A 67 2.57 7.94 -6.12
CA LEU A 67 2.41 6.79 -5.21
C LEU A 67 2.77 5.47 -5.89
N HIS A 68 2.34 5.28 -7.13
CA HIS A 68 2.65 4.08 -7.90
C HIS A 68 4.15 3.91 -8.12
N ARG A 69 4.88 5.00 -8.43
CA ARG A 69 6.34 4.96 -8.60
C ARG A 69 7.04 4.58 -7.30
N VAL A 70 6.65 5.19 -6.18
CA VAL A 70 7.27 4.93 -4.88
C VAL A 70 6.98 3.51 -4.40
N ALA A 71 5.71 3.09 -4.44
CA ALA A 71 5.33 1.72 -4.08
C ALA A 71 6.07 0.69 -4.95
N ARG A 72 6.20 0.92 -6.25
CA ARG A 72 6.96 0.04 -7.15
C ARG A 72 8.46 0.02 -6.82
N ALA A 73 9.08 1.18 -6.59
CA ALA A 73 10.49 1.27 -6.23
C ALA A 73 10.78 0.54 -4.91
N ARG A 74 9.88 0.66 -3.94
CA ARG A 74 9.98 0.00 -2.64
C ARG A 74 9.76 -1.51 -2.74
N ALA A 75 8.77 -1.96 -3.51
CA ALA A 75 8.56 -3.37 -3.80
C ALA A 75 9.77 -3.99 -4.51
N LEU A 76 10.37 -3.26 -5.46
CA LEU A 76 11.63 -3.66 -6.10
C LEU A 76 12.77 -3.74 -5.08
N GLY A 77 12.91 -2.73 -4.22
CA GLY A 77 13.89 -2.69 -3.13
C GLY A 77 13.80 -3.92 -2.23
N LYS A 78 12.58 -4.31 -1.80
CA LYS A 78 12.36 -5.53 -1.01
C LYS A 78 12.71 -6.81 -1.76
N PHE A 79 12.49 -6.84 -3.08
CA PHE A 79 12.82 -8.00 -3.90
C PHE A 79 14.33 -8.15 -4.12
N ILE A 80 15.05 -7.04 -4.31
CA ILE A 80 16.49 -7.05 -4.60
C ILE A 80 17.37 -7.01 -3.33
N ALA A 81 16.88 -6.46 -2.21
CA ALA A 81 17.61 -6.40 -0.94
C ALA A 81 18.20 -7.77 -0.53
N PRO A 82 17.42 -8.88 -0.49
CA PRO A 82 17.98 -10.18 -0.14
C PRO A 82 19.00 -10.71 -1.17
N THR A 83 18.96 -10.24 -2.41
CA THR A 83 19.95 -10.60 -3.44
C THR A 83 21.24 -9.77 -3.37
N LEU A 84 21.20 -8.61 -2.71
CA LEU A 84 22.37 -7.74 -2.50
C LEU A 84 23.17 -8.13 -1.25
N ASP A 85 22.51 -8.69 -0.22
CA ASP A 85 23.19 -9.23 0.98
C ASP A 85 24.04 -10.49 0.69
N HIS A 86 23.91 -11.10 -0.49
CA HIS A 86 24.62 -12.31 -0.90
C HIS A 86 25.80 -12.08 -1.86
N ILE A 87 26.21 -10.83 -2.09
CA ILE A 87 27.31 -10.47 -3.03
C ILE A 87 28.58 -10.10 -2.27
#